data_AF-A0A0H5G9X7-F1
#
_entry.id   AF-A0A0H5G9X7-F1
#
_cell.length_a   1.000
_cell.length_b   1.000
_cell.length_c   1.000
_cell.angle_alpha   90.00
_cell.angle_beta   90.00
_cell.angle_gamma   90.00
#
_symmetry.space_group_name_H-M   'P 1'
#
loop_
_entity.id
_entity.type
_entity.pdbx_description
1 polymer ?
#
loop_
_entity_poly.entity_id
_entity_poly.type
_entity_poly.pdbx_seq_one_letter_code
_entity_poly.pdbx_strand_id
1 'polypeptide(L)'
;MSSTAASSSSAGANEPLANPRGIPKAIFLLGSLSSLARSPPRLLYYKQENVEDFIGGPDGDAEESLQSLQQVLAKYRYMESNSLQRRQGLEEKVPELERTIAMVETLQRKKEANESFDTTFELSDTLYATGEVEEVEEVYVWLGVSSRFSFFGDVVRRRSLAARRILSSIFALPLTLSRSLSPRQANTMLSYPLPSAHTLLVSKLQTAQLSLQNVKEDLSWLRDQITVTEVNVAR
;
A
#
# COMPACT_ATOMS: atom_id res chain seq x y z
N MET A 1 -46.47 32.06 -30.42
CA MET A 1 -45.44 33.00 -29.93
C MET A 1 -45.31 32.71 -28.46
N SER A 2 -44.37 31.81 -28.11
CA SER A 2 -43.09 32.16 -27.46
C SER A 2 -43.30 32.34 -25.95
N SER A 3 -42.58 31.77 -24.99
CA SER A 3 -41.30 31.03 -24.91
C SER A 3 -41.25 30.41 -23.50
N THR A 4 -40.81 29.16 -23.30
CA THR A 4 -39.46 28.79 -22.79
C THR A 4 -39.09 29.54 -21.50
N ALA A 5 -38.87 28.92 -20.33
CA ALA A 5 -37.81 27.93 -20.11
C ALA A 5 -38.09 26.93 -18.97
N ALA A 6 -37.71 25.69 -19.25
CA ALA A 6 -37.43 24.64 -18.29
C ALA A 6 -36.02 24.84 -17.70
N SER A 7 -35.84 24.46 -16.43
CA SER A 7 -34.72 23.64 -15.91
C SER A 7 -34.44 23.92 -14.43
N SER A 8 -35.24 23.35 -13.52
CA SER A 8 -34.78 23.04 -12.17
C SER A 8 -34.03 21.72 -12.24
N SER A 9 -32.71 21.79 -12.42
CA SER A 9 -31.84 20.63 -12.52
C SER A 9 -31.82 19.88 -11.19
N SER A 10 -32.48 18.73 -11.20
CA SER A 10 -32.33 17.62 -10.28
C SER A 10 -30.90 17.06 -10.34
N ALA A 11 -30.05 17.37 -9.35
CA ALA A 11 -28.84 16.59 -9.07
C ALA A 11 -28.31 16.94 -7.67
N GLY A 12 -28.41 16.01 -6.70
CA GLY A 12 -27.73 16.21 -5.41
C GLY A 12 -28.21 15.38 -4.21
N ALA A 13 -29.29 14.60 -4.31
CA ALA A 13 -29.92 14.03 -3.11
C ALA A 13 -29.41 12.66 -2.62
N ASN A 14 -28.51 11.96 -3.34
CA ASN A 14 -28.09 10.59 -2.97
C ASN A 14 -26.60 10.29 -3.23
N GLU A 15 -25.73 11.28 -3.11
CA GLU A 15 -24.28 11.09 -3.21
C GLU A 15 -23.66 11.06 -1.80
N PRO A 16 -22.74 10.12 -1.50
CA PRO A 16 -22.20 9.97 -0.16
C PRO A 16 -21.35 11.19 0.26
N LEU A 17 -21.61 11.71 1.47
CA LEU A 17 -20.93 12.88 2.07
C LEU A 17 -19.46 12.62 2.42
N ALA A 18 -19.02 11.38 2.33
CA ALA A 18 -17.66 10.95 2.52
C ALA A 18 -17.40 9.74 1.63
N ASN A 19 -16.14 9.48 1.32
CA ASN A 19 -15.79 8.21 0.68
C ASN A 19 -16.05 7.03 1.64
N PRO A 20 -16.05 5.77 1.16
CA PRO A 20 -16.28 4.58 2.00
C PRO A 20 -15.31 4.41 3.19
N ARG A 21 -14.26 5.23 3.28
CA ARG A 21 -13.22 5.24 4.32
C ARG A 21 -13.28 6.48 5.22
N GLY A 22 -14.32 7.31 5.08
CA GLY A 22 -14.59 8.44 5.98
C GLY A 22 -13.86 9.74 5.65
N ILE A 23 -13.24 9.86 4.46
CA ILE A 23 -12.69 11.14 4.00
C ILE A 23 -13.85 12.06 3.61
N PRO A 24 -14.03 13.21 4.28
CA PRO A 24 -15.17 14.08 4.04
C PRO A 24 -15.13 14.68 2.63
N LYS A 25 -16.30 14.96 2.07
CA LYS A 25 -16.46 15.73 0.83
C LYS A 25 -16.33 17.23 1.14
N ALA A 26 -15.72 18.00 0.24
CA ALA A 26 -15.50 19.44 0.36
C ALA A 26 -16.67 20.23 -0.22
N ILE A 27 -17.16 21.22 0.54
CA ILE A 27 -18.24 22.12 0.11
C ILE A 27 -17.72 22.95 -1.07
N PHE A 28 -18.51 23.10 -2.13
CA PHE A 28 -18.18 24.00 -3.22
C PHE A 28 -18.92 25.33 -3.01
N LEU A 29 -18.20 26.43 -2.84
CA LEU A 29 -18.83 27.74 -2.72
C LEU A 29 -19.11 28.27 -4.13
N LEU A 30 -20.32 28.78 -4.39
CA LEU A 30 -20.75 29.38 -5.65
C LEU A 30 -20.51 30.88 -5.61
N GLY A 31 -19.74 31.40 -6.57
CA GLY A 31 -19.68 32.83 -6.84
C GLY A 31 -20.77 33.25 -7.82
N SER A 32 -20.81 34.55 -8.16
CA SER A 32 -21.64 35.08 -9.25
C SER A 32 -21.56 34.20 -10.52
N LEU A 33 -22.72 34.04 -11.20
CA LEU A 33 -22.99 33.13 -12.32
C LEU A 33 -22.00 33.23 -13.51
N SER A 34 -21.16 34.28 -13.56
CA SER A 34 -20.09 34.47 -14.54
C SER A 34 -18.86 33.57 -14.33
N SER A 35 -18.73 32.91 -13.18
CA SER A 35 -17.54 32.12 -12.81
C SER A 35 -17.61 30.62 -13.12
N LEU A 36 -18.72 30.14 -13.72
CA LEU A 36 -18.89 28.73 -14.13
C LEU A 36 -17.85 28.27 -15.19
N ALA A 37 -17.16 29.21 -15.83
CA ALA A 37 -16.05 28.92 -16.75
C ALA A 37 -14.76 28.47 -16.03
N ARG A 38 -14.64 28.70 -14.71
CA ARG A 38 -13.46 28.35 -13.89
C ARG A 38 -13.67 27.09 -13.03
N SER A 39 -14.85 26.45 -13.09
CA SER A 39 -15.11 25.22 -12.36
C SER A 39 -14.38 24.04 -13.02
N PRO A 40 -13.72 23.16 -12.24
CA PRO A 40 -13.06 21.98 -12.78
C PRO A 40 -14.06 21.09 -13.52
N PRO A 41 -13.80 20.69 -14.78
CA PRO A 41 -14.78 20.01 -15.63
C PRO A 41 -15.15 18.58 -15.20
N ARG A 42 -14.54 18.03 -14.13
CA ARG A 42 -14.76 16.65 -13.65
C ARG A 42 -15.33 16.54 -12.24
N LEU A 43 -15.64 17.64 -11.56
CA LEU A 43 -16.06 17.58 -10.16
C LEU A 43 -17.57 17.68 -9.98
N LEU A 44 -18.16 16.60 -9.45
CA LEU A 44 -19.56 16.57 -9.00
C LEU A 44 -19.64 17.12 -7.56
N TYR A 45 -19.98 18.40 -7.44
CA TYR A 45 -20.22 19.10 -6.17
C TYR A 45 -21.47 18.54 -5.46
N TYR A 46 -21.45 18.45 -4.12
CA TYR A 46 -22.60 17.94 -3.34
C TYR A 46 -23.44 19.04 -2.68
N LYS A 47 -22.81 20.17 -2.33
CA LYS A 47 -23.49 21.34 -1.78
C LYS A 47 -22.85 22.58 -2.39
N GLN A 48 -23.70 23.45 -2.92
CA GLN A 48 -23.34 24.67 -3.60
C GLN A 48 -23.90 25.81 -2.76
N GLU A 49 -23.04 26.49 -1.99
CA GLU A 49 -23.45 27.57 -1.07
C GLU A 49 -22.96 28.92 -1.61
N ASN A 50 -23.73 29.99 -1.43
CA ASN A 50 -23.27 31.33 -1.81
C ASN A 50 -22.11 31.77 -0.91
N VAL A 51 -21.09 32.43 -1.48
CA VAL A 51 -19.95 32.98 -0.72
C VAL A 51 -20.44 33.95 0.38
N GLU A 52 -21.47 34.74 0.10
CA GLU A 52 -22.05 35.69 1.08
C GLU A 52 -22.65 34.98 2.29
N ASP A 53 -23.30 33.83 2.08
CA ASP A 53 -23.90 33.03 3.17
C ASP A 53 -22.82 32.34 4.01
N PHE A 54 -21.70 31.93 3.40
CA PHE A 54 -20.58 31.27 4.08
C PHE A 54 -19.77 32.23 4.96
N ILE A 55 -19.66 33.50 4.56
CA ILE A 55 -18.96 34.55 5.32
C ILE A 55 -19.84 35.07 6.48
N GLY A 56 -21.16 34.82 6.45
CA GLY A 56 -22.10 35.27 7.48
C GLY A 56 -22.81 36.59 7.15
N GLY A 57 -22.86 36.96 5.86
CA GLY A 57 -23.53 38.18 5.38
C GLY A 57 -22.61 39.41 5.33
N PRO A 58 -23.20 40.64 5.25
CA PRO A 58 -22.45 41.89 5.03
C PRO A 58 -21.46 42.27 6.13
N ASP A 59 -21.71 41.82 7.37
CA ASP A 59 -20.88 42.08 8.56
C ASP A 59 -19.99 40.88 8.94
N GLY A 60 -19.91 39.88 8.06
CA GLY A 60 -19.17 38.65 8.31
C GLY A 60 -17.65 38.82 8.32
N ASP A 61 -16.95 37.98 9.09
CA ASP A 61 -15.49 38.00 9.17
C ASP A 61 -14.88 37.13 8.07
N ALA A 62 -14.50 37.78 6.96
CA ALA A 62 -13.85 37.12 5.83
C ALA A 62 -12.51 36.47 6.21
N GLU A 63 -11.79 37.00 7.21
CA GLU A 63 -10.51 36.45 7.66
C GLU A 63 -10.73 35.13 8.40
N GLU A 64 -11.75 35.04 9.25
CA GLU A 64 -12.12 33.79 9.95
C GLU A 64 -12.51 32.69 8.95
N SER A 65 -13.36 33.03 7.96
CA SER A 65 -13.76 32.10 6.89
C SER A 65 -12.57 31.62 6.06
N LEU A 66 -11.65 32.52 5.69
CA LEU A 66 -10.44 32.16 4.95
C LEU A 66 -9.53 31.24 5.75
N GLN A 67 -9.32 31.53 7.04
CA GLN A 67 -8.52 30.68 7.92
C GLN A 67 -9.12 29.27 8.03
N SER A 68 -10.45 29.15 8.10
CA SER A 68 -11.12 27.84 8.12
C SER A 68 -10.88 27.04 6.84
N LEU A 69 -10.94 27.68 5.67
CA LEU A 69 -10.68 27.03 4.37
C LEU A 69 -9.20 26.61 4.22
N GLN A 70 -8.27 27.45 4.70
CA GLN A 70 -6.85 27.11 4.73
C GLN A 70 -6.56 25.91 5.64
N GLN A 71 -7.21 25.82 6.81
CA GLN A 71 -7.09 24.67 7.71
C GLN A 71 -7.61 23.38 7.06
N VAL A 72 -8.76 23.45 6.38
CA VAL A 72 -9.35 22.32 5.65
C VAL A 72 -8.43 21.87 4.50
N LEU A 73 -7.86 22.81 3.75
CA LEU A 73 -6.90 22.53 2.69
C LEU A 73 -5.64 21.84 3.24
N ALA A 74 -5.08 22.35 4.34
CA ALA A 74 -3.92 21.74 5.00
C ALA A 74 -4.22 20.30 5.44
N LYS A 75 -5.43 20.05 5.97
CA LYS A 75 -5.88 18.70 6.34
C LYS A 75 -5.94 17.76 5.14
N TYR A 76 -6.51 18.18 4.00
CA TYR A 76 -6.56 17.36 2.80
C TYR A 76 -5.16 17.07 2.23
N ARG A 77 -4.27 18.06 2.21
CA ARG A 77 -2.86 17.89 1.77
C ARG A 77 -2.10 16.92 2.66
N TYR A 78 -2.32 16.97 3.98
CA TYR A 78 -1.74 16.00 4.92
C TYR A 78 -2.25 14.57 4.64
N MET A 79 -3.56 14.41 4.44
CA MET A 79 -4.16 13.10 4.10
C MET A 79 -3.67 12.57 2.74
N GLU A 80 -3.47 13.46 1.76
CA GLU A 80 -2.88 13.13 0.45
C GLU A 80 -1.46 12.60 0.61
N SER A 81 -0.61 13.33 1.35
CA SER A 81 0.78 12.91 1.62
C SER A 81 0.85 11.53 2.27
N ASN A 82 0.03 11.29 3.30
CA ASN A 82 -0.01 9.98 3.98
C ASN A 82 -0.49 8.86 3.05
N SER A 83 -1.42 9.16 2.14
CA SER A 83 -1.94 8.17 1.19
C SER A 83 -0.94 7.92 0.05
N LEU A 84 -0.17 8.93 -0.37
CA LEU A 84 0.93 8.79 -1.32
C LEU A 84 2.05 7.90 -0.79
N GLN A 85 2.46 8.09 0.48
CA GLN A 85 3.45 7.23 1.12
C GLN A 85 3.00 5.76 1.19
N ARG A 86 1.73 5.53 1.58
CA ARG A 86 1.15 4.17 1.56
C ARG A 86 1.11 3.56 0.17
N ARG A 87 0.74 4.36 -0.84
CA ARG A 87 0.73 3.93 -2.25
C ARG A 87 2.11 3.50 -2.69
N GLN A 88 3.14 4.31 -2.43
CA GLN A 88 4.52 4.00 -2.81
C GLN A 88 4.97 2.67 -2.21
N GLY A 89 4.76 2.49 -0.90
CA GLY A 89 5.12 1.23 -0.23
C GLY A 89 4.38 0.01 -0.79
N LEU A 90 3.15 0.16 -1.28
CA LEU A 90 2.40 -0.94 -1.92
C LEU A 90 2.85 -1.18 -3.37
N GLU A 91 3.18 -0.12 -4.12
CA GLU A 91 3.69 -0.23 -5.50
C GLU A 91 5.06 -0.90 -5.57
N GLU A 92 5.87 -0.79 -4.53
CA GLU A 92 7.13 -1.54 -4.41
C GLU A 92 6.89 -3.00 -3.99
N LYS A 93 5.93 -3.25 -3.08
CA LYS A 93 5.65 -4.58 -2.52
C LYS A 93 4.93 -5.53 -3.48
N VAL A 94 3.99 -5.03 -4.28
CA VAL A 94 3.25 -5.87 -5.25
C VAL A 94 4.20 -6.62 -6.19
N PRO A 95 5.15 -5.96 -6.89
CA PRO A 95 6.07 -6.69 -7.77
C PRO A 95 7.12 -7.50 -7.00
N GLU A 96 7.40 -7.21 -5.73
CA GLU A 96 8.23 -8.08 -4.87
C GLU A 96 7.52 -9.41 -4.58
N LEU A 97 6.22 -9.36 -4.25
CA LEU A 97 5.40 -10.54 -4.03
C LEU A 97 5.24 -11.38 -5.31
N GLU A 98 5.01 -10.74 -6.46
CA GLU A 98 4.92 -11.43 -7.76
C GLU A 98 6.21 -12.19 -8.11
N ARG A 99 7.37 -11.55 -7.92
CA ARG A 99 8.68 -12.22 -8.11
C ARG A 99 8.87 -13.39 -7.15
N THR A 100 8.44 -13.23 -5.90
CA THR A 100 8.54 -14.29 -4.88
C THR A 100 7.65 -15.48 -5.24
N ILE A 101 6.42 -15.23 -5.70
CA ILE A 101 5.51 -16.30 -6.18
C ILE A 101 6.12 -17.02 -7.37
N ALA A 102 6.65 -16.29 -8.36
CA ALA A 102 7.30 -16.88 -9.53
C ALA A 102 8.51 -17.75 -9.16
N MET A 103 9.27 -17.37 -8.12
CA MET A 103 10.34 -18.20 -7.58
C MET A 103 9.81 -19.51 -6.98
N VAL A 104 8.76 -19.45 -6.15
CA VAL A 104 8.13 -20.64 -5.55
C VAL A 104 7.57 -21.58 -6.64
N GLU A 105 6.91 -21.04 -7.66
CA GLU A 105 6.43 -21.83 -8.81
C GLU A 105 7.57 -22.50 -9.59
N THR A 106 8.71 -21.81 -9.71
CA THR A 106 9.89 -22.38 -10.34
C THR A 106 10.46 -23.54 -9.52
N LEU A 107 10.50 -23.41 -8.19
CA LEU A 107 10.91 -24.49 -7.29
C LEU A 107 9.95 -25.68 -7.33
N GLN A 108 8.63 -25.43 -7.39
CA GLN A 108 7.62 -26.47 -7.57
C GLN A 108 7.81 -27.22 -8.90
N ARG A 109 8.02 -26.51 -10.00
CA ARG A 109 8.26 -27.11 -11.32
C ARG A 109 9.51 -27.98 -11.33
N LYS A 110 10.61 -27.50 -10.72
CA LYS A 110 11.85 -28.27 -10.62
C LYS A 110 11.69 -29.53 -9.75
N LYS A 111 10.91 -29.43 -8.67
CA LYS A 111 10.55 -30.59 -7.84
C LYS A 111 9.76 -31.62 -8.65
N GLU A 112 8.74 -31.22 -9.39
CA GLU A 112 7.94 -32.13 -10.23
C GLU A 112 8.75 -32.78 -11.35
N ALA A 113 9.70 -32.04 -11.92
CA ALA A 113 10.64 -32.54 -12.93
C ALA A 113 11.78 -33.40 -12.34
N ASN A 114 11.92 -33.44 -11.00
CA ASN A 114 13.03 -34.06 -10.29
C ASN A 114 14.40 -33.58 -10.82
N GLU A 115 14.50 -32.28 -11.08
CA GLU A 115 15.68 -31.60 -11.65
C GLU A 115 16.46 -30.89 -10.55
N SER A 116 17.74 -31.29 -10.37
CA SER A 116 18.65 -30.56 -9.51
C SER A 116 19.09 -29.24 -10.15
N PHE A 117 19.49 -28.28 -9.33
CA PHE A 117 19.99 -27.01 -9.83
C PHE A 117 21.12 -26.45 -8.99
N ASP A 118 22.08 -25.83 -9.67
CA ASP A 118 23.13 -25.07 -9.02
C ASP A 118 22.58 -23.72 -8.56
N THR A 119 22.94 -23.35 -7.33
CA THR A 119 22.64 -22.03 -6.80
C THR A 119 23.81 -21.50 -5.99
N THR A 120 23.83 -20.17 -5.83
CA THR A 120 24.82 -19.48 -5.01
C THR A 120 24.12 -19.00 -3.74
N PHE A 121 24.56 -19.51 -2.61
CA PHE A 121 24.06 -19.16 -1.29
C PHE A 121 24.90 -18.03 -0.70
N GLU A 122 24.23 -17.00 -0.21
CA GLU A 122 24.85 -15.92 0.54
C GLU A 122 25.01 -16.34 2.01
N LEU A 123 26.25 -16.41 2.49
CA LEU A 123 26.58 -16.70 3.90
C LEU A 123 26.76 -15.41 4.71
N SER A 124 27.29 -14.37 4.05
CA SER A 124 27.44 -13.00 4.56
C SER A 124 27.59 -12.03 3.37
N ASP A 125 27.51 -10.72 3.62
CA ASP A 125 27.59 -9.65 2.61
C ASP A 125 28.77 -9.78 1.62
N THR A 126 29.85 -10.46 2.00
CA THR A 126 31.05 -10.67 1.16
C THR A 126 31.41 -12.15 0.96
N LEU A 127 30.59 -13.09 1.43
CA LEU A 127 30.88 -14.52 1.36
C LEU A 127 29.72 -15.28 0.72
N TYR A 128 30.02 -15.95 -0.38
CA TYR A 128 29.08 -16.76 -1.13
C TYR A 128 29.60 -18.20 -1.24
N ALA A 129 28.71 -19.17 -1.21
CA ALA A 129 29.01 -20.57 -1.47
C ALA A 129 28.15 -21.09 -2.62
N THR A 130 28.77 -21.79 -3.55
CA THR A 130 28.07 -22.50 -4.62
C THR A 130 27.70 -23.90 -4.15
N GLY A 131 26.49 -24.35 -4.45
CA GLY A 131 26.05 -25.70 -4.15
C GLY A 131 24.93 -26.16 -5.09
N GLU A 132 24.89 -27.47 -5.29
CA GLU A 132 23.80 -28.13 -6.02
C GLU A 132 22.66 -28.47 -5.06
N VAL A 133 21.43 -28.17 -5.46
CA VAL A 133 20.19 -28.47 -4.72
C VAL A 133 19.44 -29.56 -5.46
N GLU A 134 19.26 -30.71 -4.82
CA GLU A 134 18.59 -31.88 -5.43
C GLU A 134 17.06 -31.76 -5.41
N GLU A 135 16.46 -31.45 -4.26
CA GLU A 135 15.01 -31.26 -4.12
C GLU A 135 14.71 -30.24 -3.01
N VAL A 136 13.61 -29.49 -3.18
CA VAL A 136 13.09 -28.56 -2.16
C VAL A 136 11.69 -29.00 -1.73
N GLU A 137 11.51 -29.33 -0.46
CA GLU A 137 10.18 -29.70 0.08
C GLU A 137 9.47 -28.51 0.73
N GLU A 138 10.22 -27.74 1.52
CA GLU A 138 9.71 -26.64 2.33
C GLU A 138 10.52 -25.38 2.13
N VAL A 139 9.89 -24.25 2.45
CA VAL A 139 10.46 -22.92 2.33
C VAL A 139 10.19 -22.12 3.59
N TYR A 140 11.13 -21.27 3.98
CA TYR A 140 11.00 -20.43 5.16
C TYR A 140 10.47 -19.05 4.78
N VAL A 141 9.38 -18.63 5.41
CA VAL A 141 8.72 -17.35 5.15
C VAL A 141 8.80 -16.47 6.40
N TRP A 142 9.31 -15.25 6.23
CA TRP A 142 9.31 -14.23 7.29
C TRP A 142 7.93 -13.57 7.42
N LEU A 143 7.33 -13.59 8.61
CA LEU A 143 5.97 -13.08 8.84
C LEU A 143 5.89 -11.61 9.33
N GLY A 144 6.99 -10.86 9.31
CA GLY A 144 7.04 -9.45 9.71
C GLY A 144 7.35 -8.48 8.56
N VAL A 145 6.44 -7.52 8.30
CA VAL A 145 6.48 -6.24 7.53
C VAL A 145 7.14 -6.17 6.13
N SER A 146 8.05 -7.07 5.79
CA SER A 146 8.64 -7.28 4.47
C SER A 146 8.73 -8.79 4.24
N SER A 147 8.05 -9.30 3.21
CA SER A 147 8.14 -10.71 2.81
C SER A 147 9.49 -10.97 2.13
N ARG A 148 10.61 -10.75 2.83
CA ARG A 148 11.93 -11.13 2.32
C ARG A 148 12.05 -12.64 2.49
N PHE A 149 12.06 -13.34 1.36
CA PHE A 149 12.23 -14.78 1.30
C PHE A 149 13.71 -15.11 1.42
N SER A 150 14.08 -15.88 2.44
CA SER A 150 15.44 -16.42 2.58
C SER A 150 15.35 -17.91 2.42
N PHE A 151 15.94 -18.42 1.34
CA PHE A 151 16.02 -19.85 1.12
C PHE A 151 17.13 -20.42 2.00
N PHE A 152 16.76 -21.07 3.10
CA PHE A 152 17.63 -22.04 3.76
C PHE A 152 17.24 -23.40 3.20
N GLY A 153 17.97 -23.84 2.17
CA GLY A 153 17.91 -25.23 1.76
C GLY A 153 18.61 -26.06 2.81
N ASP A 154 17.92 -27.08 3.35
CA ASP A 154 18.60 -28.21 4.00
C ASP A 154 19.41 -28.94 2.93
N VAL A 155 20.58 -28.38 2.62
CA VAL A 155 21.64 -29.11 1.91
C VAL A 155 22.13 -30.19 2.88
N VAL A 156 22.31 -31.40 2.36
CA VAL A 156 22.90 -32.58 2.98
C VAL A 156 21.88 -33.59 3.55
N ARG A 157 21.38 -34.44 2.65
CA ARG A 157 21.07 -35.83 3.00
C ARG A 157 21.59 -36.81 1.94
N ARG A 158 22.89 -37.18 2.02
CA ARG A 158 23.35 -38.60 1.97
C ARG A 158 24.86 -38.78 2.12
N ARG A 159 25.20 -39.61 3.13
CA ARG A 159 26.26 -40.64 3.15
C ARG A 159 27.66 -40.26 2.65
N SER A 160 28.42 -39.58 3.50
CA SER A 160 29.87 -39.86 3.65
C SER A 160 30.29 -39.61 5.10
N LEU A 161 30.69 -40.68 5.79
CA LEU A 161 31.16 -40.66 7.18
C LEU A 161 32.43 -39.79 7.38
N ALA A 162 33.06 -39.30 6.30
CA ALA A 162 34.26 -38.48 6.36
C ALA A 162 34.00 -37.01 6.72
N ALA A 163 32.81 -36.46 6.42
CA ALA A 163 32.50 -35.03 6.65
C ALA A 163 32.12 -34.72 8.12
N ARG A 164 32.15 -35.73 9.00
CA ARG A 164 31.72 -35.61 10.41
C ARG A 164 32.78 -35.04 11.35
N ARG A 165 34.02 -34.80 10.88
CA ARG A 165 35.14 -34.31 11.73
C ARG A 165 35.46 -32.82 11.57
N ILE A 166 34.96 -32.13 10.55
CA ILE A 166 35.33 -30.72 10.30
C ILE A 166 34.25 -29.75 10.80
N LEU A 167 32.98 -30.18 10.84
CA LEU A 167 31.86 -29.31 11.26
C LEU A 167 31.57 -29.36 12.78
N SER A 168 32.08 -30.35 13.53
CA SER A 168 31.87 -30.38 14.99
C SER A 168 32.78 -29.42 15.77
N SER A 169 33.81 -28.84 15.14
CA SER A 169 34.75 -27.92 15.79
C SER A 169 34.39 -26.44 15.64
N ILE A 170 33.44 -26.11 14.76
CA ILE A 170 33.02 -24.71 14.52
C ILE A 170 31.70 -24.38 15.23
N PHE A 171 30.88 -25.39 15.54
CA PHE A 171 29.55 -25.24 16.15
C PHE A 171 29.48 -25.68 17.63
N ALA A 172 30.52 -25.39 18.41
CA ALA A 172 30.51 -25.60 19.86
C ALA A 172 30.76 -24.28 20.61
N LEU A 173 29.81 -23.37 20.57
CA LEU A 173 29.73 -22.25 21.51
C LEU A 173 28.31 -22.19 22.11
N PRO A 174 28.17 -22.12 23.44
CA PRO A 174 26.88 -22.17 24.10
C PRO A 174 26.17 -20.83 23.90
N LEU A 175 24.96 -20.90 23.33
CA LEU A 175 24.05 -19.76 23.20
C LEU A 175 23.51 -19.36 24.59
N THR A 176 24.24 -18.49 25.28
CA THR A 176 23.68 -17.64 26.33
C THR A 176 23.98 -16.19 25.99
N LEU A 177 23.12 -15.56 25.20
CA LEU A 177 23.06 -14.11 25.15
C LEU A 177 21.60 -13.67 25.09
N SER A 178 21.05 -13.40 26.27
CA SER A 178 19.85 -12.58 26.42
C SER A 178 20.19 -11.19 25.92
N ARG A 179 19.61 -10.80 24.78
CA ARG A 179 19.66 -9.41 24.28
C ARG A 179 18.24 -8.91 24.16
N SER A 180 17.89 -8.00 25.07
CA SER A 180 16.61 -7.31 25.12
C SER A 180 16.35 -6.59 23.81
N LEU A 181 15.36 -7.06 23.05
CA LEU A 181 14.80 -6.35 21.90
C LEU A 181 13.51 -5.64 22.33
N SER A 182 13.49 -4.35 22.04
CA SER A 182 12.36 -3.44 22.21
C SER A 182 11.05 -3.98 21.63
N PRO A 183 9.89 -3.56 22.16
CA PRO A 183 8.63 -4.24 21.88
C PRO A 183 8.08 -3.88 20.49
N ARG A 184 7.50 -4.90 19.83
CA ARG A 184 6.48 -4.86 18.76
C ARG A 184 6.93 -4.75 17.30
N GLN A 185 7.59 -5.78 16.77
CA GLN A 185 7.21 -6.39 15.48
C GLN A 185 7.46 -7.90 15.59
N ALA A 186 6.47 -8.72 15.24
CA ALA A 186 6.58 -10.17 15.32
C ALA A 186 7.58 -10.67 14.26
N ASN A 187 8.82 -10.88 14.66
CA ASN A 187 9.88 -11.46 13.84
C ASN A 187 9.84 -12.98 13.94
N THR A 188 8.77 -13.58 13.43
CA THR A 188 8.62 -15.04 13.38
C THR A 188 8.82 -15.51 11.95
N MET A 189 9.79 -16.41 11.76
CA MET A 189 9.96 -17.16 10.52
C MET A 189 9.38 -18.55 10.70
N LEU A 190 8.56 -18.99 9.74
CA LEU A 190 7.93 -20.32 9.77
C LEU A 190 8.27 -21.08 8.47
N SER A 191 8.47 -22.39 8.59
CA SER A 191 8.56 -23.26 7.42
C SER A 191 7.16 -23.54 6.87
N TYR A 192 7.05 -23.57 5.55
CA TYR A 192 5.85 -23.93 4.83
C TYR A 192 6.21 -24.89 3.69
N PRO A 193 5.42 -25.95 3.46
CA PRO A 193 5.51 -26.71 2.23
C PRO A 193 5.31 -25.80 1.01
N LEU A 194 5.99 -26.09 -0.09
CA LEU A 194 5.87 -25.33 -1.34
C LEU A 194 4.42 -24.98 -1.75
N PRO A 195 3.43 -25.90 -1.76
CA PRO A 195 2.06 -25.56 -2.16
C PRO A 195 1.34 -24.63 -1.16
N SER A 196 1.61 -24.82 0.14
CA SER A 196 1.06 -23.97 1.20
C SER A 196 1.64 -22.56 1.14
N ALA A 197 2.95 -22.44 0.88
CA ALA A 197 3.64 -21.17 0.71
C ALA A 197 3.10 -20.37 -0.48
N HIS A 198 2.86 -21.04 -1.61
CA HIS A 198 2.26 -20.41 -2.80
C HIS A 198 0.88 -19.83 -2.48
N THR A 199 -0.01 -20.63 -1.88
CA THR A 199 -1.36 -20.20 -1.50
C THR A 199 -1.32 -19.00 -0.55
N LEU A 200 -0.41 -19.02 0.43
CA LEU A 200 -0.22 -17.92 1.38
C LEU A 200 0.25 -16.64 0.68
N LEU A 201 1.22 -16.74 -0.23
CA LEU A 201 1.76 -15.59 -0.95
C LEU A 201 0.72 -14.99 -1.91
N VAL A 202 -0.07 -15.83 -2.59
CA VAL A 202 -1.18 -15.38 -3.45
C VAL A 202 -2.24 -14.63 -2.65
N SER A 203 -2.63 -15.14 -1.47
CA SER A 203 -3.56 -14.46 -0.58
C SER A 203 -3.04 -13.07 -0.13
N LYS A 204 -1.73 -12.99 0.20
CA LYS A 204 -1.08 -11.71 0.53
C LYS A 204 -1.03 -10.75 -0.67
N LEU A 205 -0.75 -11.26 -1.87
CA LEU A 205 -0.74 -10.47 -3.11
C LEU A 205 -2.12 -9.86 -3.38
N GLN A 206 -3.18 -10.66 -3.30
CA GLN A 206 -4.55 -10.18 -3.49
C GLN A 206 -4.92 -9.07 -2.48
N THR A 207 -4.55 -9.26 -1.21
CA THR A 207 -4.77 -8.26 -0.16
C THR A 207 -3.99 -6.97 -0.45
N ALA A 208 -2.74 -7.07 -0.89
CA ALA A 208 -1.91 -5.92 -1.24
C ALA A 208 -2.45 -5.18 -2.46
N GLN A 209 -2.90 -5.89 -3.50
CA GLN A 209 -3.51 -5.33 -4.71
C GLN A 209 -4.81 -4.60 -4.39
N LEU A 210 -5.69 -5.21 -3.59
CA LEU A 210 -6.93 -4.58 -3.14
C LEU A 210 -6.64 -3.32 -2.29
N SER A 211 -5.66 -3.39 -1.39
CA SER A 211 -5.25 -2.21 -0.62
C SER A 211 -4.68 -1.11 -1.51
N LEU A 212 -3.94 -1.45 -2.56
CA LEU A 212 -3.39 -0.48 -3.50
C LEU A 212 -4.51 0.22 -4.29
N GLN A 213 -5.52 -0.53 -4.73
CA GLN A 213 -6.68 0.01 -5.43
C GLN A 213 -7.45 0.99 -4.54
N ASN A 214 -7.73 0.61 -3.29
CA ASN A 214 -8.41 1.49 -2.33
C ASN A 214 -7.64 2.81 -2.12
N VAL A 215 -6.31 2.74 -1.99
CA VAL A 215 -5.48 3.94 -1.81
C VAL A 215 -5.49 4.83 -3.07
N LYS A 216 -5.55 4.25 -4.27
CA LYS A 216 -5.69 5.01 -5.52
C LYS A 216 -7.02 5.76 -5.59
N GLU A 217 -8.11 5.11 -5.18
CA GLU A 217 -9.43 5.73 -5.10
C GLU A 217 -9.46 6.86 -4.06
N ASP A 218 -8.90 6.63 -2.87
CA ASP A 218 -8.76 7.65 -1.82
C ASP A 218 -7.96 8.87 -2.33
N LEU A 219 -6.88 8.65 -3.08
CA LEU A 219 -6.07 9.72 -3.67
C LEU A 219 -6.83 10.49 -4.74
N SER A 220 -7.60 9.81 -5.60
CA SER A 220 -8.46 10.48 -6.58
C SER A 220 -9.46 11.38 -5.87
N TRP A 221 -10.11 10.85 -4.83
CA TRP A 221 -11.06 11.60 -4.01
C TRP A 221 -10.44 12.84 -3.36
N LEU A 222 -9.25 12.68 -2.76
CA LEU A 222 -8.53 13.78 -2.10
C LEU A 222 -8.11 14.88 -3.07
N ARG A 223 -7.65 14.51 -4.28
CA ARG A 223 -7.30 15.48 -5.33
C ARG A 223 -8.48 16.34 -5.74
N ASP A 224 -9.66 15.73 -5.85
CA ASP A 224 -10.89 16.46 -6.13
C ASP A 224 -11.20 17.43 -4.98
N GLN A 225 -11.15 16.97 -3.72
CA GLN A 225 -11.45 17.84 -2.57
C GLN A 225 -10.46 18.99 -2.42
N ILE A 226 -9.18 18.75 -2.68
CA ILE A 226 -8.14 19.78 -2.73
C ILE A 226 -8.48 20.83 -3.78
N THR A 227 -8.81 20.39 -4.99
CA THR A 227 -9.14 21.31 -6.09
C THR A 227 -10.35 22.18 -5.75
N VAL A 228 -11.40 21.62 -5.14
CA VAL A 228 -12.55 22.41 -4.64
C VAL A 228 -12.10 23.48 -3.65
N THR A 229 -11.33 23.06 -2.65
CA THR A 229 -10.95 23.93 -1.54
C THR A 229 -10.01 25.04 -2.03
N GLU A 230 -9.11 24.74 -2.97
CA GLU A 230 -8.25 25.74 -3.61
C GLU A 230 -9.04 26.78 -4.41
N VAL A 231 -10.06 26.34 -5.15
CA VAL A 231 -10.95 27.27 -5.86
C VAL A 231 -11.72 28.15 -4.87
N ASN A 232 -12.14 27.62 -3.73
CA ASN A 232 -12.81 28.40 -2.69
C ASN A 232 -11.87 29.43 -2.05
N VAL A 233 -10.60 29.07 -1.78
CA VAL A 233 -9.60 29.98 -1.20
C VAL A 233 -9.20 31.10 -2.18
N ALA A 234 -9.25 30.84 -3.48
CA ALA A 234 -8.86 31.81 -4.52
C ALA A 234 -9.99 32.79 -4.92
N ARG A 235 -11.20 32.60 -4.40
CA ARG A 235 -12.37 33.45 -4.66
C ARG A 235 -12.49 34.52 -3.60
#